data_AF-A0A830D9G0-F1
#
_entry.id   AF-A0A830D9G0-F1
#
_cell.length_a   1.000
_cell.length_b   1.000
_cell.length_c   1.000
_cell.angle_alpha   90.00
_cell.angle_beta   90.00
_cell.angle_gamma   90.00
#
_symmetry.space_group_name_H-M   'P 1'
#
loop_
_entity.id
_entity.type
_entity.pdbx_description
1 polymer ?
#
loop_
_entity_poly.entity_id
_entity_poly.type
_entity_poly.pdbx_seq_one_letter_code
_entity_poly.pdbx_strand_id
1 'polypeptide(L)'
;MGENQNLKNLHHIIILPPPFQGHINPSIQLTLQLASKGFIVPFINTEATHNQITKTKSREGNDDVFTGSGLDIRYKTINDGFPLSFDRSFHREQFMMGRIHVYPARIIDAFAAGLLVRLCRFAIAEF
;
A
#
# COMPACT_ATOMS: atom_id res chain seq x y z
N MET A 1 25.60 13.72 31.41
CA MET A 1 25.24 13.77 29.97
C MET A 1 24.66 12.41 29.62
N GLY A 2 23.35 12.21 29.81
CA GLY A 2 22.69 10.94 29.51
C GLY A 2 21.61 11.23 28.46
N GLU A 3 21.75 10.61 27.29
CA GLU A 3 20.84 10.78 26.17
C GLU A 3 19.42 10.38 26.58
N ASN A 4 18.54 11.36 26.73
CA ASN A 4 17.11 11.13 26.69
C ASN A 4 16.79 10.70 25.25
N GLN A 5 16.76 9.40 25.02
CA GLN A 5 16.16 8.80 23.84
C GLN A 5 14.71 9.27 23.80
N ASN A 6 14.49 10.38 23.08
CA ASN A 6 13.20 10.89 22.72
C ASN A 6 12.50 9.75 22.00
N LEU A 7 11.64 9.03 22.72
CA LEU A 7 10.67 8.10 22.17
C LEU A 7 9.75 8.97 21.30
N LYS A 8 10.22 9.31 20.10
CA LYS A 8 9.38 9.88 19.04
C LYS A 8 8.28 8.86 18.90
N ASN A 9 7.07 9.20 19.34
CA ASN A 9 5.86 8.46 19.03
C ASN A 9 5.70 8.52 17.51
N LEU A 10 6.42 7.64 16.81
CA LEU A 10 6.34 7.49 15.37
C LEU A 10 4.98 6.85 15.12
N HIS A 11 4.04 7.69 14.73
CA HIS A 11 2.72 7.24 14.32
C HIS A 11 2.88 6.51 12.98
N HIS A 12 2.67 5.19 13.02
CA HIS A 12 2.69 4.36 11.82
C HIS A 12 1.30 4.37 11.17
N ILE A 13 1.23 4.77 9.91
CA ILE A 13 -0.02 4.77 9.14
C ILE A 13 0.16 3.86 7.94
N ILE A 14 -0.61 2.77 7.87
CA ILE A 14 -0.61 1.89 6.71
C ILE A 14 -1.59 2.44 5.67
N ILE A 15 -1.13 2.53 4.42
CA ILE A 15 -1.98 2.85 3.26
C ILE A 15 -2.16 1.61 2.39
N LEU A 16 -3.43 1.25 2.17
CA LEU A 16 -3.88 0.16 1.30
C LEU A 16 -4.67 0.77 0.13
N PRO A 17 -4.04 1.09 -1.01
CA PRO A 17 -4.74 1.62 -2.16
C PRO A 17 -5.74 0.58 -2.71
N PRO A 18 -6.96 0.98 -3.07
CA PRO A 18 -7.80 0.18 -3.93
C PRO A 18 -7.08 -0.09 -5.27
N PRO A 19 -7.13 -1.32 -5.81
CA PRO A 19 -6.44 -1.74 -7.04
C PRO A 19 -7.18 -1.26 -8.30
N PHE A 20 -7.68 -0.03 -8.26
CA PHE A 20 -8.34 0.63 -9.36
C PHE A 20 -7.48 1.82 -9.75
N GLN A 21 -7.24 1.98 -11.06
CA GLN A 21 -6.29 2.97 -11.58
C GLN A 21 -6.57 4.40 -11.05
N GLY A 22 -7.85 4.77 -10.90
CA GLY A 22 -8.26 6.08 -10.37
C GLY A 22 -7.96 6.31 -8.88
N HIS A 23 -7.71 5.27 -8.08
CA HIS A 23 -7.48 5.38 -6.63
C HIS A 23 -6.01 5.27 -6.22
N ILE A 24 -5.14 4.76 -7.09
CA ILE A 24 -3.71 4.60 -6.79
C ILE A 24 -3.02 5.96 -6.68
N ASN A 25 -3.24 6.85 -7.64
CA ASN A 25 -2.59 8.18 -7.66
C ASN A 25 -2.98 9.03 -6.44
N PRO A 26 -4.28 9.15 -6.06
CA PRO A 26 -4.65 9.81 -4.81
C PRO A 26 -4.01 9.19 -3.57
N SER A 27 -3.88 7.86 -3.53
CA SER A 27 -3.24 7.17 -2.39
C SER A 27 -1.73 7.48 -2.31
N ILE A 28 -1.04 7.59 -3.44
CA ILE A 28 0.36 8.02 -3.51
C ILE A 28 0.49 9.47 -2.99
N GLN A 29 -0.36 10.38 -3.45
CA GLN A 29 -0.36 11.77 -3.00
C GLN A 29 -0.61 11.89 -1.49
N LEU A 30 -1.60 11.16 -0.96
CA LEU A 30 -1.87 11.10 0.47
C LEU A 30 -0.65 10.60 1.26
N THR A 31 0.03 9.58 0.74
CA THR A 31 1.23 8.99 1.37
C THR A 31 2.36 10.00 1.47
N LEU A 32 2.64 10.74 0.38
CA LEU A 32 3.65 11.81 0.36
C LEU A 32 3.33 12.89 1.40
N GLN A 33 2.06 13.30 1.51
CA GLN A 33 1.62 14.32 2.46
C GLN A 33 1.70 13.86 3.92
N LEU A 34 1.48 12.58 4.20
CA LEU A 34 1.64 12.02 5.54
C LEU A 34 3.12 11.89 5.88
N ALA A 35 3.94 11.38 4.98
CA ALA A 35 5.37 11.21 5.21
C ALA A 35 6.09 12.58 5.37
N SER A 36 5.69 13.61 4.62
CA SER A 36 6.23 14.97 4.80
C SER A 36 5.92 15.59 6.16
N LYS A 37 4.86 15.11 6.84
CA LYS A 37 4.51 15.50 8.21
C LYS A 37 5.23 14.67 9.29
N GLY A 38 6.14 13.78 8.90
CA GLY A 38 6.96 12.97 9.81
C GLY A 38 6.32 11.65 10.27
N PHE A 39 5.24 11.21 9.60
CA PHE A 39 4.67 9.88 9.84
C PHE A 39 5.48 8.80 9.12
N ILE A 40 5.58 7.60 9.71
CA ILE A 40 6.09 6.43 9.00
C ILE A 40 4.92 5.81 8.25
N VAL A 41 5.02 5.77 6.93
CA VAL A 41 3.90 5.36 6.08
C VAL A 41 4.27 4.15 5.24
N PRO A 42 3.98 2.93 5.70
CA PRO A 42 4.00 1.76 4.84
C PRO A 42 2.91 1.87 3.79
N PHE A 43 3.32 1.87 2.52
CA PHE A 43 2.41 1.83 1.38
C PHE A 43 2.42 0.42 0.80
N ILE A 44 1.30 -0.29 0.91
CA ILE A 44 1.24 -1.69 0.51
C ILE A 44 0.40 -1.82 -0.75
N ASN A 45 1.07 -2.05 -1.85
CA ASN A 45 0.41 -2.29 -3.12
C ASN A 45 0.19 -3.80 -3.34
N THR A 46 -0.69 -4.17 -4.28
CA THR A 46 -0.73 -5.55 -4.75
C THR A 46 0.40 -5.81 -5.75
N GLU A 47 0.90 -7.03 -5.82
CA GLU A 47 1.88 -7.44 -6.85
C GLU A 47 1.35 -7.21 -8.27
N ALA A 48 0.06 -7.44 -8.51
CA ALA A 48 -0.56 -7.21 -9.81
C ALA A 48 -0.53 -5.73 -10.21
N THR A 49 -0.92 -4.84 -9.29
CA THR A 49 -0.87 -3.41 -9.51
C THR A 49 0.56 -2.90 -9.67
N HIS A 50 1.50 -3.40 -8.85
CA HIS A 50 2.91 -3.10 -8.98
C HIS A 50 3.43 -3.45 -10.37
N ASN A 51 3.19 -4.68 -10.83
CA ASN A 51 3.58 -5.15 -12.16
C ASN A 51 2.95 -4.33 -13.29
N GLN A 52 1.72 -3.85 -13.11
CA GLN A 52 1.08 -2.99 -14.09
C GLN A 52 1.77 -1.61 -14.16
N ILE A 53 2.14 -1.03 -13.02
CA ILE A 53 2.85 0.25 -12.95
C ILE A 53 4.27 0.12 -13.51
N THR A 54 5.02 -0.90 -13.12
CA THR A 54 6.41 -1.11 -13.58
C THR A 54 6.47 -1.44 -15.07
N LYS A 55 5.49 -2.16 -15.64
CA LYS A 55 5.41 -2.35 -17.10
C LYS A 55 5.26 -1.05 -17.88
N THR A 56 4.60 -0.05 -17.29
CA THR A 56 4.39 1.27 -17.93
C THR A 56 5.53 2.25 -17.74
N LYS A 57 6.35 2.06 -16.69
CA LYS A 57 7.58 2.83 -16.48
C LYS A 57 8.69 2.17 -17.32
N SER A 58 9.32 2.94 -18.21
CA SER A 58 10.48 2.49 -18.98
C SER A 58 11.52 1.83 -18.07
N ARG A 59 12.14 0.75 -18.54
CA ARG A 59 13.03 -0.23 -17.84
C ARG A 59 14.25 0.33 -17.09
N GLU A 60 14.35 1.63 -16.92
CA GLU A 60 15.48 2.33 -16.32
C GLU A 60 14.98 3.14 -15.12
N GLY A 61 14.81 2.49 -13.99
CA GLY A 61 14.53 3.19 -12.74
C GLY A 61 13.62 2.41 -11.80
N ASN A 62 14.24 1.92 -10.72
CA ASN A 62 13.71 1.43 -9.44
C ASN A 62 12.18 1.22 -9.34
N ASP A 63 11.78 0.00 -9.02
CA ASP A 63 10.38 -0.46 -9.05
C ASP A 63 9.45 0.21 -8.01
N ASP A 64 10.01 1.01 -7.09
CA ASP A 64 9.27 1.77 -6.09
C ASP A 64 8.77 3.12 -6.63
N VAL A 65 7.46 3.34 -6.54
CA VAL A 65 6.77 4.57 -6.95
C VAL A 65 7.16 5.81 -6.14
N PHE A 66 7.80 5.66 -4.99
CA PHE A 66 8.25 6.75 -4.11
C PHE A 66 9.75 7.06 -4.23
N THR A 67 10.47 6.37 -5.11
CA THR A 67 11.90 6.63 -5.37
C THR A 67 12.13 8.11 -5.69
N GLY A 68 13.10 8.73 -5.04
CA GLY A 68 13.46 10.14 -5.25
C GLY A 68 12.63 11.15 -4.45
N SER A 69 11.66 10.70 -3.64
CA SER A 69 10.87 11.60 -2.77
C SER A 69 11.67 12.17 -1.59
N GLY A 70 12.74 11.48 -1.15
CA GLY A 70 13.51 11.85 0.04
C GLY A 70 12.77 11.62 1.36
N LEU A 71 11.63 10.93 1.34
CA LEU A 71 10.76 10.67 2.48
C LEU A 71 10.90 9.21 2.96
N ASP A 72 10.72 8.97 4.27
CA ASP A 72 10.70 7.61 4.85
C ASP A 72 9.35 6.91 4.58
N ILE A 73 9.17 6.48 3.33
CA ILE A 73 8.00 5.72 2.86
C ILE A 73 8.43 4.28 2.64
N ARG A 74 7.73 3.34 3.26
CA ARG A 74 8.04 1.91 3.14
C ARG A 74 7.14 1.27 2.10
N TYR A 75 7.57 1.28 0.85
CA TYR A 75 6.85 0.60 -0.22
C TYR A 75 6.96 -0.92 -0.07
N LYS A 76 5.81 -1.61 -0.09
CA LYS A 76 5.72 -3.06 -0.04
C LYS A 76 4.72 -3.56 -1.08
N THR A 77 4.96 -4.76 -1.56
CA THR A 77 4.03 -5.50 -2.41
C THR A 77 3.51 -6.72 -1.66
N ILE A 78 2.25 -7.08 -1.91
CA ILE A 78 1.65 -8.30 -1.39
C ILE A 78 0.81 -8.99 -2.46
N ASN A 79 0.83 -10.32 -2.46
CA ASN A 79 -0.02 -11.11 -3.34
C ASN A 79 -1.49 -11.06 -2.87
N ASP A 80 -2.39 -10.69 -3.77
CA ASP A 80 -3.83 -10.52 -3.49
C ASP A 80 -4.65 -11.83 -3.49
N GLY A 81 -3.98 -12.98 -3.63
CA GLY A 81 -4.61 -14.30 -3.69
C GLY A 81 -4.90 -14.80 -5.10
N PHE A 82 -4.58 -14.01 -6.13
CA PHE A 82 -4.78 -14.39 -7.53
C PHE A 82 -3.46 -14.44 -8.30
N PRO A 83 -3.31 -15.36 -9.28
CA PRO A 83 -2.19 -15.34 -10.21
C PRO A 83 -2.04 -13.99 -10.92
N LEU A 84 -0.82 -13.64 -11.33
CA LEU A 84 -0.57 -12.42 -12.12
C LEU A 84 -1.26 -12.45 -13.49
N SER A 85 -1.50 -13.64 -14.04
CA SER A 85 -2.24 -13.85 -15.28
C SER A 85 -3.76 -13.79 -15.13
N PHE A 86 -4.28 -13.71 -13.90
CA PHE A 86 -5.72 -13.65 -13.65
C PHE A 86 -6.29 -12.29 -14.07
N ASP A 87 -7.31 -12.31 -14.93
CA ASP A 87 -8.01 -11.10 -15.38
C ASP A 87 -9.00 -10.60 -14.31
N ARG A 88 -8.50 -9.67 -13.48
CA ARG A 88 -9.23 -9.04 -12.37
C ARG A 88 -10.36 -8.13 -12.86
N SER A 89 -10.30 -7.64 -14.09
CA SER A 89 -11.31 -6.77 -14.68
C SER A 89 -12.49 -7.56 -15.21
N PHE A 90 -12.20 -8.67 -15.91
CA PHE A 90 -13.21 -9.58 -16.42
C PHE A 90 -13.89 -10.38 -15.31
N HIS A 91 -13.13 -10.90 -14.34
CA HIS A 91 -13.67 -11.68 -13.20
C HIS A 91 -13.91 -10.81 -11.96
N ARG A 92 -14.60 -9.69 -12.16
CA ARG A 92 -14.71 -8.62 -11.16
C ARG A 92 -15.35 -9.07 -9.84
N GLU A 93 -16.40 -9.88 -9.90
CA GLU A 93 -17.09 -10.38 -8.69
C GLU A 93 -16.19 -11.32 -7.87
N GLN A 94 -15.60 -12.32 -8.52
CA GLN A 94 -14.67 -13.25 -7.88
C GLN A 94 -13.47 -12.52 -7.26
N PHE A 95 -12.92 -11.55 -8.00
CA PHE A 95 -11.83 -10.70 -7.52
C PHE A 95 -12.24 -9.91 -6.28
N MET A 96 -13.41 -9.25 -6.29
CA MET A 96 -13.89 -8.48 -5.15
C MET A 96 -14.16 -9.36 -3.93
N MET A 97 -14.74 -10.54 -4.12
CA MET A 97 -14.95 -11.50 -3.05
C MET A 97 -13.63 -11.99 -2.46
N GLY A 98 -12.65 -12.36 -3.28
CA GLY A 98 -11.31 -12.72 -2.81
C GLY A 98 -10.65 -11.58 -2.04
N ARG A 99 -10.80 -10.34 -2.51
CA ARG A 99 -10.27 -9.15 -1.80
C ARG A 99 -10.93 -8.89 -0.46
N ILE A 100 -12.24 -9.10 -0.32
CA ILE A 100 -12.92 -8.85 0.96
C ILE A 100 -12.58 -9.95 1.98
N HIS A 101 -12.49 -11.21 1.53
CA HIS A 101 -12.41 -12.35 2.44
C HIS A 101 -10.97 -12.84 2.69
N VAL A 102 -10.07 -12.73 1.71
CA VAL A 102 -8.70 -13.30 1.78
C VAL A 102 -7.65 -12.23 2.03
N TYR A 103 -7.79 -11.05 1.40
CA TYR A 103 -6.79 -9.99 1.49
C TYR A 103 -6.51 -9.50 2.92
N PRO A 104 -7.52 -9.33 3.81
CA PRO A 104 -7.25 -8.87 5.18
C PRO A 104 -6.35 -9.82 5.96
N ALA A 105 -6.55 -11.13 5.83
CA ALA A 105 -5.71 -12.13 6.48
C ALA A 105 -4.25 -12.02 6.02
N ARG A 106 -4.03 -11.81 4.72
CA ARG A 106 -2.68 -11.63 4.17
C ARG A 106 -1.99 -10.37 4.64
N ILE A 107 -2.73 -9.26 4.75
CA ILE A 107 -2.21 -8.04 5.36
C ILE A 107 -1.85 -8.30 6.83
N ILE A 108 -2.68 -9.01 7.57
CA ILE A 108 -2.36 -9.36 8.96
C ILE A 108 -1.10 -10.22 9.01
N ASP A 109 -0.99 -11.28 8.20
CA ASP A 109 0.20 -12.15 8.18
C ASP A 109 1.48 -11.39 7.84
N ALA A 110 1.41 -10.45 6.89
CA ALA A 110 2.55 -9.61 6.52
C ALA A 110 2.94 -8.59 7.60
N PHE A 111 2.08 -8.33 8.60
CA PHE A 111 2.25 -7.29 9.62
C PHE A 111 2.09 -7.77 11.08
N ALA A 112 1.83 -9.06 11.30
CA ALA A 112 1.64 -9.69 12.61
C ALA A 112 2.88 -9.56 13.52
N ALA A 113 4.03 -9.20 12.95
CA ALA A 113 5.25 -8.92 13.71
C ALA A 113 5.27 -7.56 14.44
N GLY A 114 4.20 -6.74 14.41
CA GLY A 114 4.10 -5.63 15.39
C GLY A 114 3.35 -4.37 15.00
N LEU A 115 2.15 -4.43 14.39
CA LEU A 115 1.37 -3.21 14.20
C LEU A 115 -0.11 -3.34 14.53
N LEU A 116 -0.55 -2.52 15.49
CA LEU A 116 -1.93 -2.28 15.86
C LEU A 116 -2.58 -1.44 14.73
N VAL A 117 -3.12 -2.12 13.72
CA VAL A 117 -3.67 -1.48 12.52
C VAL A 117 -4.95 -0.73 12.88
N ARG A 118 -4.88 0.61 13.00
CA ARG A 118 -6.06 1.46 12.82
C ARG A 118 -6.43 1.44 11.34
N LEU A 119 -7.27 0.48 10.95
CA LEU A 119 -7.88 0.43 9.62
C LEU A 119 -8.73 1.69 9.43
N CYS A 120 -8.20 2.68 8.72
CA CYS A 120 -9.02 3.72 8.11
C CYS A 120 -9.87 3.02 7.04
N ARG A 121 -11.13 2.71 7.39
CA ARG A 121 -12.19 2.39 6.43
C ARG A 121 -12.30 3.58 5.47
N PHE A 122 -11.67 3.48 4.32
CA PHE A 122 -12.06 4.29 3.17
C PHE A 122 -13.42 3.78 2.71
N ALA A 123 -14.45 4.60 2.93
CA ALA A 123 -15.74 4.45 2.29
C ALA A 123 -15.53 4.58 0.78
N ILE A 124 -15.68 3.49 0.04
CA ILE A 124 -16.00 3.56 -1.38
C ILE A 124 -17.51 3.76 -1.40
N ALA A 125 -17.93 5.02 -1.39
CA ALA A 125 -19.27 5.39 -1.84
C ALA A 125 -19.29 5.30 -3.37
N GLU A 126 -20.43 4.87 -3.87
CA GLU A 126 -20.75 4.42 -5.22
C GLU A 126 -20.27 5.35 -6.36
N PHE A 127 -19.74 4.71 -7.40
CA PHE A 127 -19.84 5.14 -8.80
C PHE A 127 -20.22 3.92 -9.63
#